data_AF-A0A2V4A9R7-F1
#
_entry.id   AF-A0A2V4A9R7-F1
#
_cell.length_a   1.000
_cell.length_b   1.000
_cell.length_c   1.000
_cell.angle_alpha   90.00
_cell.angle_beta   90.00
_cell.angle_gamma   90.00
#
_symmetry.space_group_name_H-M   'P 1'
#
loop_
_entity.id
_entity.type
_entity.pdbx_description
1 polymer ?
#
loop_
_entity_poly.entity_id
_entity_poly.type
_entity_poly.pdbx_seq_one_letter_code
_entity_poly.pdbx_strand_id
1 'polypeptide(L)'
;MKIRILITNLFFIAHVLLFMSSCDTESMKKVSMDKFVGTWELKGRSMLEGIKIEIKKTDSGSLVGKVVEINDNKYVKFFVEPNETWITNIKRSSNSQFRLTEKKIGSALFATYGLGTKKEFKVEFLNNDTIGLGSDSKDPEQSTIQYLRVK
;
A
#
# COMPACT_ATOMS: atom_id res chain seq x y z
N MET A 1 53.13 -28.42 -10.43
CA MET A 1 52.67 -27.35 -9.50
C MET A 1 51.76 -26.30 -10.17
N LYS A 2 52.00 -25.90 -11.43
CA LYS A 2 51.17 -24.90 -12.14
C LYS A 2 49.73 -25.34 -12.48
N ILE A 3 49.49 -26.64 -12.72
CA ILE A 3 48.16 -27.18 -13.09
C ILE A 3 47.16 -27.14 -11.93
N ARG A 4 47.61 -27.37 -10.68
CA ARG A 4 46.72 -27.32 -9.50
C ARG A 4 46.17 -25.92 -9.25
N ILE A 5 46.98 -24.88 -9.49
CA ILE A 5 46.61 -23.46 -9.33
C ILE A 5 45.56 -23.03 -10.39
N LEU A 6 45.68 -23.55 -11.62
CA LEU A 6 44.70 -23.30 -12.68
C LEU A 6 43.33 -23.91 -12.36
N ILE A 7 43.30 -25.11 -11.80
CA ILE A 7 42.05 -25.80 -11.44
C ILE A 7 41.35 -25.12 -10.26
N THR A 8 42.08 -24.65 -9.24
CA THR A 8 41.49 -23.89 -8.12
C THR A 8 40.93 -22.53 -8.57
N ASN A 9 41.59 -21.83 -9.48
CA ASN A 9 41.05 -20.58 -10.05
C ASN A 9 39.78 -20.82 -10.88
N LEU A 10 39.69 -21.94 -11.60
CA LEU A 10 38.50 -22.30 -12.38
C LEU A 10 37.30 -22.61 -11.47
N PHE A 11 37.53 -23.30 -10.34
CA PHE A 11 36.50 -23.57 -9.32
C PHE A 11 36.02 -22.29 -8.61
N PHE A 12 36.91 -21.33 -8.37
CA PHE A 12 36.58 -20.04 -7.77
C PHE A 12 35.71 -19.18 -8.70
N ILE A 13 36.04 -19.16 -10.00
CA ILE A 13 35.26 -18.44 -11.03
C ILE A 13 33.86 -19.08 -11.19
N ALA A 14 33.78 -20.41 -11.18
CA ALA A 14 32.49 -21.12 -11.25
C ALA A 14 31.59 -20.85 -10.04
N HIS A 15 32.16 -20.71 -8.83
CA HIS A 15 31.39 -20.33 -7.64
C HIS A 15 30.87 -18.90 -7.71
N VAL A 16 31.67 -17.93 -8.17
CA VAL A 16 31.25 -16.52 -8.31
C VAL A 16 30.13 -16.36 -9.35
N LEU A 17 30.15 -17.16 -10.43
CA LEU A 17 29.10 -17.15 -11.46
C LEU A 17 27.77 -17.73 -10.97
N LEU A 18 27.79 -18.71 -10.06
CA LEU A 18 26.57 -19.29 -9.48
C LEU A 18 25.84 -18.31 -8.55
N PHE A 19 26.56 -17.43 -7.84
CA PHE A 19 25.94 -16.43 -6.94
C PHE A 19 25.22 -15.28 -7.66
N MET A 20 25.50 -15.03 -8.94
CA MET A 20 24.88 -13.91 -9.69
C MET A 20 23.50 -14.25 -10.29
N SER A 21 23.09 -15.53 -10.26
CA SER A 21 21.82 -15.96 -10.87
C SER A 21 20.60 -15.87 -9.94
N SER A 22 20.81 -15.50 -8.67
CA SER A 22 19.73 -15.30 -7.69
C SER A 22 19.45 -13.81 -7.40
N CYS A 23 19.72 -12.93 -8.36
CA CYS A 23 19.30 -11.54 -8.28
C CYS A 23 17.83 -11.45 -8.69
N ASP A 24 16.95 -11.36 -7.69
CA ASP A 24 15.50 -11.36 -7.88
C ASP A 24 15.04 -10.08 -8.59
N THR A 25 14.75 -10.20 -9.89
CA THR A 25 14.36 -9.07 -10.75
C THR A 25 12.93 -8.60 -10.53
N GLU A 26 12.13 -9.29 -9.70
CA GLU A 26 10.74 -8.91 -9.45
C GLU A 26 10.60 -7.54 -8.76
N SER A 27 11.51 -7.21 -7.85
CA SER A 27 11.56 -5.89 -7.17
C SER A 27 11.81 -4.71 -8.11
N MET A 28 12.31 -4.96 -9.33
CA MET A 28 12.58 -3.93 -10.34
C MET A 28 11.36 -3.63 -11.23
N LYS A 29 10.33 -4.48 -11.26
CA LYS A 29 9.14 -4.22 -12.08
C LYS A 29 8.28 -3.14 -11.44
N LYS A 30 8.09 -2.04 -12.18
CA LYS A 30 7.23 -0.92 -11.76
C LYS A 30 5.77 -1.37 -11.66
N VAL A 31 5.24 -1.44 -10.45
CA VAL A 31 3.82 -1.76 -10.18
C VAL A 31 2.95 -0.63 -10.70
N SER A 32 1.92 -0.89 -11.53
CA SER A 32 1.06 0.17 -12.10
C SER A 32 0.20 0.87 -11.04
N MET A 33 -0.04 2.18 -11.21
CA MET A 33 -1.02 2.92 -10.38
C MET A 33 -2.45 2.40 -10.58
N ASP A 34 -2.77 1.88 -11.77
CA ASP A 34 -4.12 1.39 -12.06
C ASP A 34 -4.47 0.15 -11.21
N LYS A 35 -3.48 -0.51 -10.59
CA LYS A 35 -3.69 -1.60 -9.63
C LYS A 35 -4.47 -1.17 -8.39
N PHE A 36 -4.51 0.12 -8.07
CA PHE A 36 -5.35 0.65 -6.99
C PHE A 36 -6.83 0.75 -7.37
N VAL A 37 -7.18 0.79 -8.66
CA VAL A 37 -8.57 1.00 -9.09
C VAL A 37 -9.43 -0.20 -8.71
N GLY A 38 -10.61 0.08 -8.16
CA GLY A 38 -11.59 -0.92 -7.71
C GLY A 38 -12.10 -0.66 -6.29
N THR A 39 -12.87 -1.61 -5.78
CA THR A 39 -13.47 -1.54 -4.44
C THR A 39 -12.65 -2.35 -3.45
N TRP A 40 -12.42 -1.77 -2.28
CA TRP A 40 -11.56 -2.32 -1.25
C TRP A 40 -12.21 -2.24 0.13
N GLU A 41 -12.13 -3.31 0.91
CA GLU A 41 -12.60 -3.38 2.29
C GLU A 41 -11.44 -3.11 3.26
N LEU A 42 -11.69 -2.27 4.26
CA LEU A 42 -10.75 -1.98 5.33
C LEU A 42 -10.68 -3.10 6.38
N LYS A 43 -9.46 -3.53 6.72
CA LYS A 43 -9.15 -4.51 7.77
C LYS A 43 -8.09 -4.01 8.75
N GLY A 44 -8.04 -4.63 9.93
CA GLY A 44 -6.98 -4.38 10.94
C GLY A 44 -7.18 -3.16 11.82
N ARG A 45 -8.33 -2.49 11.72
CA ARG A 45 -8.70 -1.34 12.55
C ARG A 45 -10.13 -1.56 13.04
N SER A 46 -10.30 -2.00 14.28
CA SER A 46 -11.58 -2.46 14.83
C SER A 46 -12.77 -1.51 14.59
N MET A 47 -12.56 -0.19 14.70
CA MET A 47 -13.62 0.80 14.43
C MET A 47 -14.00 0.89 12.95
N LEU A 48 -13.04 0.69 12.04
CA LEU A 48 -13.17 0.94 10.60
C LEU A 48 -13.31 -0.35 9.79
N GLU A 49 -13.34 -1.50 10.46
CA GLU A 49 -13.36 -2.81 9.84
C GLU A 49 -14.67 -3.02 9.06
N GLY A 50 -14.56 -3.48 7.82
CA GLY A 50 -15.72 -3.71 6.95
C GLY A 50 -16.17 -2.49 6.15
N ILE A 51 -15.60 -1.30 6.36
CA ILE A 51 -15.87 -0.14 5.49
C ILE A 51 -15.31 -0.45 4.09
N LYS A 52 -16.12 -0.22 3.05
CA LYS A 52 -15.72 -0.39 1.65
C LYS A 52 -15.48 0.96 0.98
N ILE A 53 -14.32 1.08 0.34
CA ILE A 53 -13.85 2.27 -0.36
C ILE A 53 -13.65 1.93 -1.83
N GLU A 54 -14.27 2.70 -2.71
CA GLU A 54 -14.04 2.60 -4.16
C GLU A 54 -13.00 3.62 -4.59
N ILE A 55 -11.90 3.14 -5.18
CA ILE A 55 -10.84 3.98 -5.73
C ILE A 55 -11.03 4.09 -7.23
N LYS A 56 -11.14 5.33 -7.71
CA LYS A 56 -11.31 5.69 -9.12
C LYS A 56 -10.30 6.73 -9.56
N LYS A 57 -10.07 6.77 -10.88
CA LYS A 57 -9.30 7.81 -11.54
C LYS A 57 -10.19 9.02 -11.79
N THR A 58 -9.71 10.20 -11.43
CA THR A 58 -10.33 11.48 -11.74
C THR A 58 -10.03 11.88 -13.17
N ASP A 59 -10.73 12.88 -13.69
CA ASP A 59 -10.48 13.46 -15.03
C ASP A 59 -9.05 14.00 -15.16
N SER A 60 -8.45 14.45 -14.05
CA SER A 60 -7.05 14.89 -13.98
C SER A 60 -6.03 13.74 -13.93
N GLY A 61 -6.48 12.48 -13.99
CA GLY A 61 -5.64 11.30 -13.91
C GLY A 61 -5.19 10.91 -12.49
N SER A 62 -5.59 11.66 -11.47
CA SER A 62 -5.30 11.36 -10.06
C SER A 62 -6.20 10.25 -9.52
N LEU A 63 -5.80 9.55 -8.46
CA LEU A 63 -6.65 8.55 -7.81
C LEU A 63 -7.29 9.11 -6.54
N VAL A 64 -8.59 8.90 -6.40
CA VAL A 64 -9.40 9.29 -5.24
C VAL A 64 -10.24 8.11 -4.80
N GLY A 65 -10.35 7.90 -3.49
CA GLY A 65 -11.16 6.84 -2.90
C GLY A 65 -12.38 7.41 -2.19
N LYS A 66 -13.56 6.88 -2.50
CA LYS A 66 -14.83 7.27 -1.88
C LYS A 66 -15.44 6.14 -1.09
N VAL A 67 -16.12 6.46 0.01
CA VAL A 67 -16.86 5.48 0.81
C VAL A 67 -18.06 4.97 0.00
N VAL A 68 -18.19 3.66 -0.17
CA VAL A 68 -19.36 3.05 -0.82
C VAL A 68 -20.21 2.24 0.15
N GLU A 69 -19.62 1.75 1.24
CA GLU A 69 -20.33 1.03 2.30
C GLU A 69 -19.67 1.33 3.65
N ILE A 70 -20.48 1.59 4.67
CA ILE A 70 -20.03 1.78 6.05
C ILE A 70 -20.42 0.59 6.92
N ASN A 71 -19.67 0.37 8.00
CA ASN A 71 -19.97 -0.68 8.97
C ASN A 71 -21.00 -0.22 10.02
N ASP A 72 -21.33 -1.11 10.95
CA ASP A 72 -22.29 -0.84 12.03
C ASP A 72 -21.71 -0.04 13.22
N ASN A 73 -20.45 0.37 13.16
CA ASN A 73 -19.83 1.10 14.26
C ASN A 73 -20.51 2.47 14.46
N LYS A 74 -20.95 2.75 15.69
CA LYS A 74 -21.65 4.00 16.02
C LYS A 74 -20.88 5.26 15.61
N TYR A 75 -19.55 5.28 15.80
CA TYR A 75 -18.75 6.46 15.49
C TYR A 75 -18.61 6.65 13.98
N VAL A 76 -18.48 5.56 13.22
CA VAL A 76 -18.48 5.60 11.75
C VAL A 76 -19.79 6.18 11.25
N LYS A 77 -20.93 5.66 11.71
CA LYS A 77 -22.26 6.17 11.35
C LYS A 77 -22.48 7.65 11.65
N PHE A 78 -21.83 8.19 12.70
CA PHE A 78 -21.94 9.61 13.06
C PHE A 78 -21.06 10.54 12.23
N PHE A 79 -19.90 10.07 11.75
CA PHE A 79 -18.86 10.93 11.18
C PHE A 79 -18.53 10.64 9.71
N VAL A 80 -19.07 9.57 9.14
CA VAL A 80 -18.76 9.10 7.80
C VAL A 80 -20.05 9.00 7.00
N GLU A 81 -20.12 9.74 5.90
CA GLU A 81 -21.24 9.70 4.97
C GLU A 81 -20.90 8.81 3.76
N PRO A 82 -21.87 8.05 3.22
CA PRO A 82 -21.70 7.40 1.92
C PRO A 82 -21.30 8.43 0.84
N ASN A 83 -20.47 8.01 -0.11
CA ASN A 83 -19.92 8.83 -1.20
C ASN A 83 -18.97 9.96 -0.75
N GLU A 84 -18.64 10.08 0.55
CA GLU A 84 -17.61 11.01 0.99
C GLU A 84 -16.21 10.57 0.53
N THR A 85 -15.32 11.54 0.34
CA THR A 85 -13.91 11.27 0.02
C THR A 85 -13.17 10.73 1.24
N TRP A 86 -12.75 9.48 1.16
CA TRP A 86 -11.93 8.81 2.16
C TRP A 86 -10.44 8.90 1.84
N ILE A 87 -10.05 8.53 0.61
CA ILE A 87 -8.66 8.60 0.14
C ILE A 87 -8.52 9.85 -0.72
N THR A 88 -7.76 10.81 -0.21
CA THR A 88 -7.58 12.12 -0.84
C THR A 88 -6.40 12.17 -1.81
N ASN A 89 -5.46 11.23 -1.70
CA ASN A 89 -4.29 11.19 -2.56
C ASN A 89 -3.64 9.80 -2.56
N ILE A 90 -3.10 9.40 -3.72
CA ILE A 90 -2.19 8.25 -3.87
C ILE A 90 -1.02 8.70 -4.74
N LYS A 91 0.20 8.62 -4.21
CA LYS A 91 1.43 9.01 -4.90
C LYS A 91 2.42 7.86 -4.94
N ARG A 92 3.17 7.76 -6.02
CA ARG A 92 4.29 6.82 -6.11
C ARG A 92 5.50 7.39 -5.38
N SER A 93 6.15 6.56 -4.56
CA SER A 93 7.47 6.84 -3.97
C SER A 93 8.59 6.06 -4.64
N SER A 94 8.33 4.82 -5.09
CA SER A 94 9.30 4.00 -5.84
C SER A 94 8.61 3.07 -6.84
N ASN A 95 9.32 2.10 -7.41
CA ASN A 95 8.71 1.14 -8.34
C ASN A 95 7.59 0.30 -7.71
N SER A 96 7.72 -0.05 -6.44
CA SER A 96 6.75 -0.86 -5.67
C SER A 96 6.09 -0.09 -4.52
N GLN A 97 6.65 1.04 -4.08
CA GLN A 97 6.17 1.79 -2.91
C GLN A 97 5.34 3.01 -3.27
N PHE A 98 4.32 3.25 -2.46
CA PHE A 98 3.37 4.35 -2.59
C PHE A 98 3.13 5.07 -1.26
N ARG A 99 2.56 6.27 -1.35
CA ARG A 99 1.98 7.03 -0.24
C ARG A 99 0.50 7.19 -0.48
N LEU A 100 -0.30 6.87 0.53
CA LEU A 100 -1.75 6.98 0.51
C LEU A 100 -2.20 7.89 1.64
N THR A 101 -3.00 8.90 1.32
CA THR A 101 -3.50 9.87 2.29
C THR A 101 -4.99 9.66 2.54
N GLU A 102 -5.33 9.22 3.75
CA GLU A 102 -6.70 9.10 4.22
C GLU A 102 -7.16 10.38 4.94
N LYS A 103 -8.44 10.73 4.78
CA LYS A 103 -9.17 11.65 5.65
C LYS A 103 -9.40 10.95 6.99
N LYS A 104 -9.15 11.64 8.11
CA LYS A 104 -9.49 11.12 9.43
C LYS A 104 -11.01 11.17 9.62
N ILE A 105 -11.57 10.14 10.25
CA ILE A 105 -12.93 10.21 10.79
C ILE A 105 -13.05 11.41 11.74
N GLY A 106 -14.15 12.15 11.63
CA GLY A 106 -14.35 13.38 12.41
C GLY A 106 -13.45 14.54 11.97
N SER A 107 -12.90 14.52 10.75
CA SER A 107 -12.01 15.58 10.26
C SER A 107 -12.60 16.98 10.38
N ALA A 108 -13.92 17.14 10.20
CA ALA A 108 -14.59 18.44 10.33
C ALA A 108 -14.44 18.98 11.75
N LEU A 109 -14.64 18.13 12.77
CA LEU A 109 -14.42 18.48 14.17
C LEU A 109 -12.95 18.78 14.43
N PHE A 110 -12.02 17.97 13.93
CA PHE A 110 -10.59 18.28 14.11
C PHE A 110 -10.19 19.61 13.48
N ALA A 111 -10.77 19.96 12.33
CA ALA A 111 -10.51 21.24 11.67
C ALA A 111 -10.94 22.44 12.51
N THR A 112 -12.06 22.38 13.24
CA THR A 112 -12.53 23.50 14.08
C THR A 112 -11.56 23.83 15.21
N TYR A 113 -10.72 22.89 15.63
CA TYR A 113 -9.70 23.08 16.65
C TYR A 113 -8.28 23.22 16.08
N GLY A 114 -8.13 23.38 14.76
CA GLY A 114 -6.82 23.48 14.11
C GLY A 114 -6.00 22.19 14.15
N LEU A 115 -6.64 21.04 14.40
CA LEU A 115 -5.98 19.74 14.48
C LEU A 115 -5.84 19.09 13.08
N GLY A 116 -4.81 18.25 12.93
CA GLY A 116 -4.54 17.57 11.67
C GLY A 116 -5.67 16.62 11.26
N THR A 117 -6.19 16.80 10.05
CA THR A 117 -7.39 16.13 9.50
C THR A 117 -7.10 14.93 8.61
N LYS A 118 -5.83 14.65 8.34
CA LYS A 118 -5.39 13.61 7.40
C LYS A 118 -4.39 12.67 8.07
N LYS A 119 -4.28 11.46 7.55
CA LYS A 119 -3.24 10.51 7.90
C LYS A 119 -2.61 9.95 6.63
N GLU A 120 -1.29 9.97 6.57
CA GLU A 120 -0.54 9.38 5.46
C GLU A 120 0.01 8.01 5.86
N PHE A 121 0.00 7.08 4.92
CA PHE A 121 0.53 5.73 5.07
C PHE A 121 1.58 5.45 3.98
N LYS A 122 2.62 4.69 4.34
CA LYS A 122 3.41 3.92 3.38
C LYS A 122 2.56 2.75 2.90
N VAL A 123 2.62 2.47 1.61
CA VAL A 123 1.75 1.48 0.99
C VAL A 123 2.52 0.62 0.00
N GLU A 124 2.28 -0.69 0.09
CA GLU A 124 2.76 -1.69 -0.85
C GLU A 124 1.64 -2.70 -1.16
N PHE A 125 1.70 -3.30 -2.33
CA PHE A 125 0.80 -4.38 -2.70
C PHE A 125 1.40 -5.71 -2.24
N LEU A 126 0.76 -6.36 -1.25
CA LEU A 126 1.18 -7.69 -0.80
C LEU A 126 0.89 -8.75 -1.87
N ASN A 127 -0.17 -8.52 -2.65
CA ASN A 127 -0.54 -9.32 -3.82
C ASN A 127 -1.50 -8.49 -4.72
N ASN A 128 -2.29 -9.13 -5.59
CA ASN A 128 -3.24 -8.42 -6.47
C ASN A 128 -4.51 -7.93 -5.76
N ASP A 129 -4.86 -8.59 -4.65
CA ASP A 129 -6.11 -8.42 -3.92
C ASP A 129 -5.86 -7.84 -2.52
N THR A 130 -4.63 -7.45 -2.18
CA THR A 130 -4.27 -6.97 -0.84
C THR A 130 -3.25 -5.84 -0.91
N ILE A 131 -3.55 -4.75 -0.21
CA ILE A 131 -2.68 -3.61 0.00
C ILE A 131 -2.35 -3.51 1.49
N GLY A 132 -1.07 -3.47 1.84
CA GLY A 132 -0.58 -3.27 3.20
C GLY A 132 -0.36 -1.79 3.52
N LEU A 133 -0.67 -1.36 4.75
CA LEU A 133 -0.55 0.04 5.19
C LEU A 133 0.42 0.17 6.35
N GLY A 134 1.61 0.71 6.10
CA GLY A 134 2.58 1.07 7.13
C GLY A 134 2.28 2.46 7.69
N SER A 135 2.04 2.57 9.00
CA SER A 135 2.06 3.85 9.70
C SER A 135 3.48 4.18 10.16
N ASP A 136 3.91 5.43 9.97
CA ASP A 136 5.20 5.94 10.44
C ASP A 136 6.41 5.13 9.89
N SER A 137 7.17 4.48 10.78
CA SER A 137 8.32 3.64 10.47
C SER A 137 7.97 2.18 10.19
N LYS A 138 6.71 1.77 10.35
CA LYS A 138 6.30 0.38 10.16
C LYS A 138 6.31 -0.03 8.69
N ASP A 139 6.74 -1.25 8.45
CA ASP A 139 6.78 -1.88 7.14
C ASP A 139 5.37 -2.26 6.67
N PRO A 140 4.92 -1.80 5.49
CA PRO A 140 3.66 -2.24 4.88
C PRO A 140 3.55 -3.75 4.68
N GLU A 141 4.66 -4.45 4.40
CA GLU A 141 4.67 -5.90 4.14
C GLU A 141 4.24 -6.73 5.35
N GLN A 142 4.52 -6.22 6.54
CA GLN A 142 4.19 -6.85 7.83
C GLN A 142 2.97 -6.19 8.49
N SER A 143 2.22 -5.37 7.75
CA SER A 143 1.13 -4.59 8.33
C SER A 143 -0.11 -5.44 8.60
N THR A 144 -0.66 -5.26 9.79
CA THR A 144 -1.98 -5.77 10.14
C THR A 144 -3.12 -4.89 9.60
N ILE A 145 -2.83 -3.67 9.16
CA ILE A 145 -3.80 -2.74 8.58
C ILE A 145 -3.76 -2.88 7.06
N GLN A 146 -4.89 -3.25 6.46
CA GLN A 146 -4.94 -3.65 5.05
C GLN A 146 -6.20 -3.14 4.35
N TYR A 147 -6.10 -2.99 3.03
CA TYR A 147 -7.24 -2.97 2.12
C TYR A 147 -7.30 -4.32 1.39
N LEU A 148 -8.43 -5.00 1.47
CA LEU A 148 -8.70 -6.24 0.75
C LEU A 148 -9.63 -5.98 -0.43
N ARG A 149 -9.31 -6.49 -1.61
CA ARG A 149 -10.12 -6.28 -2.81
C ARG A 149 -11.45 -6.99 -2.68
N VAL A 150 -12.53 -6.28 -2.95
CA VAL A 150 -13.89 -6.84 -3.04
C VAL A 150 -14.09 -7.31 -4.48
N LYS A 151 -14.52 -8.56 -4.65
CA LYS A 151 -14.80 -9.20 -5.95
C LYS A 151 -16.25 -8.99 -6.36
#